data_AF-A0A538RIU2-F1
#
_entry.id   AF-A0A538RIU2-F1
#
_cell.length_a   1.000
_cell.length_b   1.000
_cell.length_c   1.000
_cell.angle_alpha   90.00
_cell.angle_beta   90.00
_cell.angle_gamma   90.00
#
_symmetry.space_group_name_H-M   'P 1'
#
loop_
_entity.id
_entity.type
_entity.pdbx_description
1 polymer ?
#
loop_
_entity_poly.entity_id
_entity_poly.type
_entity_poly.pdbx_seq_one_letter_code
_entity_poly.pdbx_strand_id
1 'polypeptide(L)'
;MMDRAAINEDMELEATGSSYENQAAQGLEQHAAREHVVEPATQAPGVDQAKLATSAEHGAQGPHEPGSEQPGNAVDAIDPKISAARTKMRDKQEAARLKAQKARIANRDRGKDWTADRLAEVLKTQGAQGVLISLNTHKTAEGIQVLKDAAQWDPLLAALPQGQLNAACRKALNQMVMDSLLGLDDCKKLFQIRFGINPADASSSWTLATMQTTWRQLDNLPQHDVTLNTAITTINAVQGGGGSYAEWTKSVDIGQDINNDHEYLEVTVRHEIGHGVHAEIRSEIDPWLQNDMEFWTEGSFQTWVESVGGFPASFTNTSGQVVAIDDAWKGAIAGMVERYTGSASWNPAKPSPDAGEHPDLQAAWTAMPATVKNACAQSTANWYTNYTNFQVASGKHFFLNHWYHKPFFIGPAAFKTIPGTNDRYAAMSEAEFFATCYAEYFRDPTGVKNPSNWGGNLSGSVKSFFKEVVVKRHPYSKFQQQQRKKHT
;
A
#
# COMPACT_ATOMS: atom_id res chain seq x y z
N MET A 1 43.32 -11.26 -21.19
CA MET A 1 43.63 -9.84 -20.94
C MET A 1 42.58 -8.99 -21.65
N MET A 2 41.55 -8.59 -20.93
CA MET A 2 40.65 -7.51 -21.34
C MET A 2 40.32 -6.73 -20.07
N ASP A 3 40.99 -5.59 -19.93
CA ASP A 3 40.62 -4.52 -19.01
C ASP A 3 39.23 -4.00 -19.41
N ARG A 4 38.29 -4.02 -18.47
CA ARG A 4 37.09 -3.20 -18.53
C ARG A 4 37.12 -2.25 -17.35
N ALA A 5 37.32 -0.99 -17.70
CA ALA A 5 37.28 0.17 -16.83
C ALA A 5 36.00 0.20 -16.00
N ALA A 6 36.17 0.34 -14.69
CA ALA A 6 35.11 0.81 -13.80
C ALA A 6 34.86 2.28 -14.14
N ILE A 7 33.67 2.58 -14.66
CA ILE A 7 33.23 3.93 -14.98
C ILE A 7 32.70 4.58 -13.69
N ASN A 8 33.21 5.78 -13.40
CA ASN A 8 32.84 6.67 -12.30
C ASN A 8 31.40 7.20 -12.47
N GLU A 9 30.37 6.41 -12.17
CA GLU A 9 28.98 6.92 -12.10
C GLU A 9 28.68 7.66 -10.77
N ASP A 10 29.44 7.40 -9.71
CA ASP A 10 29.19 8.01 -8.39
C ASP A 10 29.63 9.49 -8.29
N MET A 11 30.45 9.98 -9.23
CA MET A 11 31.01 11.34 -9.16
C MET A 11 30.10 12.43 -9.76
N GLU A 12 29.15 12.09 -10.63
CA GLU A 12 28.25 13.07 -11.26
C GLU A 12 27.05 13.44 -10.35
N LEU A 13 26.59 12.53 -9.48
CA LEU A 13 25.46 12.79 -8.59
C LEU A 13 25.79 13.84 -7.49
N GLU A 14 26.99 13.82 -6.91
CA GLU A 14 27.39 14.78 -5.87
C GLU A 14 27.54 16.21 -6.40
N ALA A 15 27.91 16.38 -7.67
CA ALA A 15 28.09 17.70 -8.29
C ALA A 15 26.75 18.44 -8.49
N THR A 16 25.66 17.71 -8.74
CA THR A 16 24.33 18.31 -9.01
C THR A 16 23.69 18.89 -7.74
N GLY A 17 23.77 18.19 -6.60
CA GLY A 17 23.21 18.65 -5.33
C GLY A 17 23.85 19.94 -4.81
N SER A 18 25.19 20.01 -4.86
CA SER A 18 25.93 21.21 -4.44
C SER A 18 25.61 22.43 -5.32
N SER A 19 25.34 22.22 -6.61
CA SER A 19 24.94 23.30 -7.52
C SER A 19 23.59 23.93 -7.12
N TYR A 20 22.60 23.10 -6.76
CA TYR A 20 21.28 23.60 -6.34
C TYR A 20 21.30 24.27 -4.97
N GLU A 21 22.07 23.76 -4.00
CA GLU A 21 22.22 24.42 -2.69
C GLU A 21 22.87 25.80 -2.83
N ASN A 22 23.90 25.92 -3.67
CA ASN A 22 24.55 27.19 -3.94
C ASN A 22 23.62 28.17 -4.66
N GLN A 23 22.83 27.69 -5.64
CA GLN A 23 21.83 28.50 -6.32
C GLN A 23 20.76 29.02 -5.34
N ALA A 24 20.28 28.14 -4.45
CA ALA A 24 19.28 28.49 -3.44
C ALA A 24 19.82 29.52 -2.43
N ALA A 25 21.06 29.37 -1.98
CA ALA A 25 21.69 30.34 -1.07
C ALA A 25 21.88 31.71 -1.74
N GLN A 26 22.42 31.73 -2.96
CA GLN A 26 22.63 32.98 -3.71
C GLN A 26 21.31 33.71 -3.99
N GLY A 27 20.24 32.98 -4.34
CA GLY A 27 18.92 33.57 -4.57
C GLY A 27 18.32 34.21 -3.32
N LEU A 28 18.50 33.58 -2.14
CA LEU A 28 18.08 34.15 -0.86
C LEU A 28 18.85 35.43 -0.52
N GLU A 29 20.17 35.44 -0.70
CA GLU A 29 21.00 36.64 -0.46
C GLU A 29 20.63 37.79 -1.39
N GLN A 30 20.37 37.51 -2.67
CA GLN A 30 19.93 38.52 -3.63
C GLN A 30 18.56 39.10 -3.26
N HIS A 31 17.66 38.28 -2.73
CA HIS A 31 16.35 38.73 -2.26
C HIS A 31 16.50 39.64 -1.03
N ALA A 32 17.26 39.22 -0.02
CA ALA A 32 17.53 40.03 1.18
C ALA A 32 18.15 41.39 0.85
N ALA A 33 19.11 41.42 -0.08
CA ALA A 33 19.74 42.66 -0.54
C ALA A 33 18.75 43.64 -1.20
N ARG A 34 17.67 43.14 -1.84
CA ARG A 34 16.62 44.00 -2.44
C ARG A 34 15.68 44.58 -1.38
N GLU A 35 15.36 43.83 -0.33
CA GLU A 35 14.51 44.31 0.77
C GLU A 35 15.16 45.47 1.55
N HIS A 36 16.50 45.51 1.61
CA HIS A 36 17.24 46.60 2.24
C HIS A 36 17.33 47.90 1.40
N VAL A 37 16.92 47.88 0.13
CA VAL A 37 17.02 49.03 -0.81
C VAL A 37 15.67 49.75 -0.99
N VAL A 38 14.66 49.45 -0.17
CA VAL A 38 13.36 50.15 -0.24
C VAL A 38 13.50 51.58 0.32
N GLU A 39 13.78 52.54 -0.56
CA GLU A 39 13.55 53.97 -0.32
C GLU A 39 12.05 54.24 -0.07
N PRO A 40 11.68 55.24 0.75
CA PRO A 40 10.29 55.51 1.10
C PRO A 40 9.50 55.98 -0.13
N ALA A 41 8.65 55.10 -0.67
CA ALA A 41 7.79 55.42 -1.81
C ALA A 41 6.67 56.39 -1.40
N THR A 42 6.67 57.55 -2.06
CA THR A 42 5.59 58.54 -2.09
C THR A 42 4.27 57.95 -2.59
N GLN A 43 3.19 58.31 -1.89
CA GLN A 43 1.80 58.07 -2.26
C GLN A 43 1.41 58.72 -3.60
N ALA A 44 0.64 57.99 -4.42
CA ALA A 44 -0.33 58.55 -5.38
C ALA A 44 -1.26 57.44 -5.93
N PRO A 45 -2.43 57.76 -6.55
CA PRO A 45 -3.71 57.17 -6.15
C PRO A 45 -4.41 56.32 -7.23
N GLY A 46 -5.29 55.43 -6.73
CA GLY A 46 -6.63 55.07 -7.24
C GLY A 46 -6.82 54.63 -8.70
N VAL A 47 -7.28 53.39 -8.88
CA VAL A 47 -8.23 53.00 -9.95
C VAL A 47 -9.21 51.95 -9.40
N ASP A 48 -10.46 52.14 -9.76
CA ASP A 48 -11.65 51.41 -9.35
C ASP A 48 -12.07 50.37 -10.43
N GLN A 49 -12.97 49.47 -10.04
CA GLN A 49 -13.88 48.62 -10.84
C GLN A 49 -13.54 47.13 -11.16
N ALA A 50 -14.41 46.29 -10.57
CA ALA A 50 -15.39 45.40 -11.24
C ALA A 50 -15.15 43.88 -11.36
N LYS A 51 -16.10 43.17 -10.74
CA LYS A 51 -16.86 41.99 -11.19
C LYS A 51 -16.11 40.79 -11.79
N LEU A 52 -16.19 39.67 -11.07
CA LEU A 52 -16.11 38.31 -11.63
C LEU A 52 -17.49 37.65 -11.53
N ALA A 53 -18.09 37.39 -12.69
CA ALA A 53 -19.21 36.49 -12.88
C ALA A 53 -18.73 35.28 -13.69
N THR A 54 -19.19 34.10 -13.25
CA THR A 54 -19.52 32.86 -13.99
C THR A 54 -19.04 32.69 -15.43
N SER A 55 -18.46 31.52 -15.72
CA SER A 55 -18.94 30.65 -16.81
C SER A 55 -18.48 29.20 -16.62
N ALA A 56 -19.43 28.31 -16.89
CA ALA A 56 -19.30 26.86 -16.98
C ALA A 56 -19.10 26.43 -18.46
N GLU A 57 -19.05 25.11 -18.67
CA GLU A 57 -19.12 24.36 -19.95
C GLU A 57 -17.79 24.20 -20.71
N HIS A 58 -17.42 23.07 -21.32
CA HIS A 58 -18.00 21.74 -21.53
C HIS A 58 -16.86 20.82 -22.01
N GLY A 59 -16.96 19.50 -21.78
CA GLY A 59 -16.07 18.50 -22.39
C GLY A 59 -16.60 17.10 -22.17
N ALA A 60 -17.35 16.61 -23.14
CA ALA A 60 -18.06 15.34 -23.13
C ALA A 60 -17.14 14.11 -23.11
N GLN A 61 -17.53 13.07 -22.35
CA GLN A 61 -17.13 11.69 -22.61
C GLN A 61 -18.36 10.78 -22.52
N GLY A 62 -18.41 9.82 -23.45
CA GLY A 62 -19.55 8.98 -23.78
C GLY A 62 -19.91 7.91 -22.74
N PRO A 63 -20.88 7.05 -23.06
CA PRO A 63 -21.59 6.25 -22.07
C PRO A 63 -20.70 5.10 -21.55
N HIS A 64 -20.23 5.24 -20.32
CA HIS A 64 -19.82 4.10 -19.52
C HIS A 64 -21.07 3.46 -18.91
N GLU A 65 -21.29 2.18 -19.19
CA GLU A 65 -22.33 1.37 -18.56
C GLU A 65 -22.15 1.37 -17.03
N PRO A 66 -23.16 1.75 -16.24
CA PRO A 66 -23.10 1.68 -14.79
C PRO A 66 -23.45 0.26 -14.35
N GLY A 67 -22.44 -0.58 -14.23
CA GLY A 67 -22.62 -1.98 -13.80
C GLY A 67 -21.45 -2.58 -13.03
N SER A 68 -20.46 -1.79 -12.61
CA SER A 68 -19.43 -2.30 -11.70
C SER A 68 -20.05 -2.44 -10.31
N GLU A 69 -20.46 -3.66 -9.97
CA GLU A 69 -20.59 -4.09 -8.58
C GLU A 69 -19.34 -3.60 -7.84
N GLN A 70 -19.52 -2.64 -6.93
CA GLN A 70 -18.44 -2.23 -6.05
C GLN A 70 -17.90 -3.49 -5.38
N PRO A 71 -16.57 -3.71 -5.36
CA PRO A 71 -16.00 -4.80 -4.58
C PRO A 71 -16.58 -4.68 -3.18
N GLY A 72 -17.32 -5.72 -2.77
CA GLY A 72 -18.06 -5.69 -1.51
C GLY A 72 -17.11 -5.31 -0.40
N ASN A 73 -17.41 -4.20 0.29
CA ASN A 73 -16.66 -3.72 1.44
C ASN A 73 -16.45 -4.90 2.40
N ALA A 74 -15.24 -5.47 2.42
CA ALA A 74 -14.91 -6.71 3.13
C ALA A 74 -14.95 -6.57 4.67
N VAL A 75 -15.46 -5.45 5.18
CA VAL A 75 -15.53 -5.11 6.60
C VAL A 75 -16.73 -5.76 7.30
N ASP A 76 -17.65 -6.37 6.57
CA ASP A 76 -18.98 -6.77 7.06
C ASP A 76 -19.03 -7.98 8.02
N ALA A 77 -17.93 -8.36 8.68
CA ALA A 77 -18.02 -9.31 9.77
C ALA A 77 -16.91 -9.23 10.84
N ILE A 78 -16.52 -8.03 11.23
CA ILE A 78 -15.77 -7.86 12.49
C ILE A 78 -16.74 -7.99 13.66
N ASP A 79 -16.38 -8.76 14.70
CA ASP A 79 -17.16 -8.82 15.95
C ASP A 79 -17.47 -7.38 16.42
N PRO A 80 -18.76 -7.01 16.62
CA PRO A 80 -19.16 -5.66 17.01
C PRO A 80 -18.41 -5.12 18.24
N LYS A 81 -18.00 -5.99 19.17
CA LYS A 81 -17.23 -5.60 20.35
C LYS A 81 -15.78 -5.25 20.01
N ILE A 82 -15.16 -5.99 19.09
CA ILE A 82 -13.81 -5.71 18.60
C ILE A 82 -13.84 -4.39 17.82
N SER A 83 -14.85 -4.19 16.97
CA SER A 83 -15.06 -2.93 16.25
C SER A 83 -15.21 -1.73 17.21
N ALA A 84 -16.07 -1.82 18.22
CA ALA A 84 -16.26 -0.72 19.18
C ALA A 84 -15.00 -0.38 19.99
N ALA A 85 -14.22 -1.39 20.41
CA ALA A 85 -12.97 -1.17 21.12
C ALA A 85 -11.92 -0.48 20.23
N ARG A 86 -11.86 -0.83 18.95
CA ARG A 86 -10.99 -0.19 17.95
C ARG A 86 -11.36 1.26 17.73
N THR A 87 -12.64 1.54 17.48
CA THR A 87 -13.15 2.91 17.33
C THR A 87 -12.77 3.77 18.53
N LYS A 88 -12.97 3.27 19.75
CA LYS A 88 -12.60 4.01 20.97
C LYS A 88 -11.09 4.27 21.09
N MET A 89 -10.25 3.28 20.76
CA MET A 89 -8.79 3.43 20.79
C MET A 89 -8.34 4.47 19.76
N ARG A 90 -8.89 4.40 18.55
CA ARG A 90 -8.62 5.34 17.45
C ARG A 90 -9.03 6.75 17.82
N ASP A 91 -10.25 6.95 18.31
CA ASP A 91 -10.73 8.28 18.70
C ASP A 91 -9.85 8.89 19.80
N LYS A 92 -9.35 8.06 20.73
CA LYS A 92 -8.38 8.49 21.73
C LYS A 92 -7.02 8.86 21.12
N GLN A 93 -6.51 8.07 20.18
CA GLN A 93 -5.26 8.35 19.47
C GLN A 93 -5.37 9.64 18.64
N GLU A 94 -6.49 9.84 17.96
CA GLU A 94 -6.78 11.02 17.15
C GLU A 94 -6.92 12.28 18.02
N ALA A 95 -7.65 12.20 19.13
CA ALA A 95 -7.73 13.30 20.09
C ALA A 95 -6.35 13.66 20.68
N ALA A 96 -5.53 12.66 21.02
CA ALA A 96 -4.17 12.88 21.49
C ALA A 96 -3.28 13.51 20.40
N ARG A 97 -3.46 13.09 19.13
CA ARG A 97 -2.75 13.65 17.97
C ARG A 97 -3.10 15.11 17.78
N LEU A 98 -4.38 15.47 17.73
CA LEU A 98 -4.85 16.85 17.58
C LEU A 98 -4.35 17.74 18.72
N LYS A 99 -4.37 17.24 19.97
CA LYS A 99 -3.81 17.95 21.11
C LYS A 99 -2.30 18.20 20.95
N ALA A 100 -1.55 17.18 20.53
CA ALA A 100 -0.11 17.30 20.29
C ALA A 100 0.21 18.24 19.11
N GLN A 101 -0.59 18.21 18.04
CA GLN A 101 -0.49 19.12 16.90
C GLN A 101 -0.67 20.58 17.34
N LYS A 102 -1.75 20.88 18.08
CA LYS A 102 -1.99 22.23 18.60
C LYS A 102 -0.83 22.73 19.48
N ALA A 103 -0.30 21.87 20.35
CA ALA A 103 0.84 22.23 21.19
C ALA A 103 2.13 22.48 20.37
N ARG A 104 2.39 21.68 19.31
CA ARG A 104 3.54 21.90 18.43
C ARG A 104 3.43 23.21 17.66
N ILE A 105 2.27 23.48 17.05
CA ILE A 105 2.00 24.72 16.32
C ILE A 105 2.20 25.93 17.26
N ALA A 106 1.57 25.92 18.43
CA ALA A 106 1.72 26.99 19.41
C ALA A 106 3.16 27.21 19.90
N ASN A 107 3.99 26.15 19.93
CA ASN A 107 5.41 26.29 20.27
C ASN A 107 6.22 26.87 19.12
N ARG A 108 5.92 26.49 17.88
CA ARG A 108 6.56 27.03 16.66
C ARG A 108 6.27 28.53 16.49
N ASP A 109 5.04 28.94 16.81
CA ASP A 109 4.59 30.33 16.69
C ASP A 109 5.28 31.31 17.65
N ARG A 110 5.98 30.79 18.68
CA ARG A 110 6.82 31.57 19.59
C ARG A 110 8.23 31.82 19.05
N GLY A 111 8.59 31.19 17.93
CA GLY A 111 9.87 31.40 17.26
C GLY A 111 10.00 32.83 16.72
N LYS A 112 11.26 33.24 16.47
CA LYS A 112 11.52 34.47 15.72
C LYS A 112 11.04 34.29 14.28
N ASP A 113 10.67 35.41 13.66
CA ASP A 113 10.30 35.45 12.25
C ASP A 113 11.48 35.03 11.37
N TRP A 114 11.17 34.42 10.23
CA TRP A 114 12.16 34.05 9.24
C TRP A 114 12.51 35.24 8.37
N THR A 115 13.80 35.41 8.09
CA THR A 115 14.31 36.32 7.06
C THR A 115 15.06 35.54 6.00
N ALA A 116 15.17 36.11 4.80
CA ALA A 116 15.93 35.49 3.72
C ALA A 116 17.40 35.27 4.10
N ASP A 117 18.04 36.24 4.78
CA ASP A 117 19.40 36.12 5.31
C ASP A 117 19.56 34.93 6.26
N ARG A 118 18.61 34.76 7.18
CA ARG A 118 18.68 33.66 8.15
C ARG A 118 18.54 32.31 7.46
N LEU A 119 17.66 32.21 6.48
CA LEU A 119 17.49 30.98 5.70
C LEU A 119 18.72 30.69 4.83
N ALA A 120 19.34 31.71 4.25
CA ALA A 120 20.59 31.57 3.50
C ALA A 120 21.73 31.08 4.39
N GLU A 121 21.85 31.63 5.60
CA GLU A 121 22.84 31.19 6.59
C GLU A 121 22.63 29.73 6.99
N VAL A 122 21.38 29.33 7.27
CA VAL A 122 21.06 27.93 7.58
C VAL A 122 21.38 27.01 6.41
N LEU A 123 21.04 27.40 5.18
CA LEU A 123 21.35 26.63 3.99
C LEU A 123 22.87 26.47 3.78
N LYS A 124 23.65 27.54 3.92
CA LYS A 124 25.13 27.49 3.82
C LYS A 124 25.77 26.60 4.89
N THR A 125 25.24 26.64 6.11
CA THR A 125 25.87 25.99 7.27
C THR A 125 25.37 24.57 7.51
N GLN A 126 24.15 24.24 7.08
CA GLN A 126 23.48 22.98 7.40
C GLN A 126 22.87 22.28 6.17
N GLY A 127 22.99 22.86 4.97
CA GLY A 127 22.43 22.31 3.73
C GLY A 127 20.90 22.32 3.68
N ALA A 128 20.34 21.78 2.60
CA ALA A 128 18.90 21.78 2.34
C ALA A 128 18.10 21.01 3.42
N GLN A 129 18.64 19.89 3.90
CA GLN A 129 18.02 19.14 5.00
C GLN A 129 18.02 19.94 6.31
N GLY A 130 19.06 20.73 6.57
CA GLY A 130 19.15 21.62 7.73
C GLY A 130 18.11 22.72 7.71
N VAL A 131 17.78 23.26 6.53
CA VAL A 131 16.67 24.21 6.35
C VAL A 131 15.34 23.58 6.76
N LEU A 132 15.00 22.38 6.26
CA LEU A 132 13.75 21.72 6.64
C LEU A 132 13.67 21.41 8.15
N ILE A 133 14.78 20.98 8.75
CA ILE A 133 14.85 20.75 10.21
C ILE A 133 14.58 22.04 10.96
N SER A 134 15.21 23.15 10.53
CA SER A 134 15.10 24.45 11.18
C SER A 134 13.71 25.07 10.99
N LEU A 135 13.11 24.96 9.80
CA LEU A 135 11.74 25.40 9.53
C LEU A 135 10.75 24.78 10.50
N ASN A 136 10.97 23.52 10.89
CA ASN A 136 10.09 22.80 11.81
C ASN A 136 10.25 23.21 13.29
N THR A 137 11.23 24.05 13.66
CA THR A 137 11.41 24.55 15.04
C THR A 137 10.84 25.96 15.27
N HIS A 138 10.50 26.69 14.21
CA HIS A 138 9.94 28.05 14.26
C HIS A 138 8.69 28.14 13.39
N LYS A 139 8.26 29.36 13.07
CA LYS A 139 7.09 29.67 12.23
C LYS A 139 7.22 29.11 10.81
N THR A 140 6.96 27.81 10.65
CA THR A 140 7.22 27.05 9.42
C THR A 140 6.56 27.66 8.20
N ALA A 141 5.28 28.05 8.30
CA ALA A 141 4.52 28.61 7.18
C ALA A 141 5.14 29.93 6.69
N GLU A 142 5.56 30.81 7.61
CA GLU A 142 6.25 32.06 7.25
C GLU A 142 7.59 31.77 6.58
N GLY A 143 8.38 30.83 7.10
CA GLY A 143 9.68 30.48 6.51
C GLY A 143 9.57 29.88 5.10
N ILE A 144 8.54 29.04 4.88
CA ILE A 144 8.22 28.54 3.53
C ILE A 144 7.79 29.70 2.62
N GLN A 145 6.99 30.64 3.13
CA GLN A 145 6.58 31.80 2.34
C GLN A 145 7.77 32.66 1.93
N VAL A 146 8.72 32.92 2.84
CA VAL A 146 9.98 33.63 2.52
C VAL A 146 10.75 32.89 1.42
N LEU A 147 10.85 31.56 1.48
CA LEU A 147 11.48 30.76 0.43
C LEU A 147 10.74 30.87 -0.91
N LYS A 148 9.40 30.93 -0.89
CA LYS A 148 8.59 31.08 -2.11
C LYS A 148 8.71 32.47 -2.71
N ASP A 149 8.66 33.52 -1.89
CA ASP A 149 8.80 34.92 -2.32
C ASP A 149 10.21 35.19 -2.90
N ALA A 150 11.22 34.51 -2.37
CA ALA A 150 12.57 34.50 -2.92
C ALA A 150 12.75 33.57 -4.14
N ALA A 151 11.71 32.83 -4.55
CA ALA A 151 11.77 31.78 -5.58
C ALA A 151 12.81 30.67 -5.31
N GLN A 152 13.11 30.39 -4.04
CA GLN A 152 14.10 29.40 -3.61
C GLN A 152 13.49 28.12 -3.01
N TRP A 153 12.17 28.04 -2.89
CA TRP A 153 11.50 26.82 -2.42
C TRP A 153 11.78 25.61 -3.33
N ASP A 154 11.53 25.72 -4.63
CA ASP A 154 11.76 24.62 -5.56
C ASP A 154 13.25 24.25 -5.73
N PRO A 155 14.19 25.21 -5.85
CA PRO A 155 15.63 24.91 -5.80
C PRO A 155 16.06 24.19 -4.51
N LEU A 156 15.54 24.61 -3.36
CA LEU A 156 15.80 23.93 -2.08
C LEU A 156 15.29 22.48 -2.12
N LEU A 157 14.08 22.25 -2.63
CA LEU A 157 13.52 20.90 -2.74
C LEU A 157 14.33 20.02 -3.71
N ALA A 158 14.79 20.58 -4.83
CA ALA A 158 15.63 19.88 -5.81
C ALA A 158 17.01 19.48 -5.24
N ALA A 159 17.51 20.20 -4.24
CA ALA A 159 18.75 19.87 -3.54
C ALA A 159 18.61 18.72 -2.52
N LEU A 160 17.40 18.29 -2.18
CA LEU A 160 17.19 17.23 -1.19
C LEU A 160 17.45 15.84 -1.79
N PRO A 161 18.12 14.92 -1.05
CA PRO A 161 18.39 13.60 -1.58
C PRO A 161 17.15 12.70 -1.49
N GLN A 162 16.59 12.38 -2.66
CA GLN A 162 15.40 11.53 -2.79
C GLN A 162 15.60 10.16 -2.12
N GLY A 163 14.67 9.78 -1.23
CA GLY A 163 14.68 8.52 -0.49
C GLY A 163 15.78 8.40 0.58
N GLN A 164 16.67 9.38 0.70
CA GLN A 164 17.86 9.30 1.55
C GLN A 164 17.92 10.40 2.61
N LEU A 165 16.78 11.05 2.90
CA LEU A 165 16.67 12.02 3.99
C LEU A 165 17.12 11.42 5.32
N ASN A 166 17.89 12.18 6.11
CA ASN A 166 18.31 11.76 7.43
C ASN A 166 17.14 11.71 8.43
N ALA A 167 17.31 11.02 9.56
CA ALA A 167 16.22 10.78 10.53
C ALA A 167 15.61 12.07 11.09
N ALA A 168 16.41 13.12 11.31
CA ALA A 168 15.92 14.41 11.81
C ALA A 168 15.07 15.13 10.75
N CYS A 169 15.52 15.15 9.50
CA CYS A 169 14.80 15.74 8.38
C CYS A 169 13.48 15.00 8.12
N ARG A 170 13.48 13.66 8.14
CA ARG A 170 12.25 12.85 8.01
C ARG A 170 11.23 13.17 9.10
N LYS A 171 11.70 13.26 10.35
CA LYS A 171 10.84 13.63 11.49
C LYS A 171 10.26 15.03 11.33
N ALA A 172 11.09 16.00 10.91
CA ALA A 172 10.65 17.36 10.67
C ALA A 172 9.58 17.41 9.58
N LEU A 173 9.84 16.77 8.44
CA LEU A 173 8.93 16.71 7.33
C LEU A 173 7.60 16.03 7.67
N ASN A 174 7.63 14.88 8.34
CA ASN A 174 6.42 14.21 8.81
C ASN A 174 5.60 15.13 9.74
N GLN A 175 6.25 15.86 10.64
CA GLN A 175 5.56 16.83 11.49
C GLN A 175 4.94 17.99 10.68
N MET A 176 5.63 18.52 9.68
CA MET A 176 5.09 19.57 8.82
C MET A 176 3.85 19.11 8.05
N VAL A 177 3.88 17.90 7.50
CA VAL A 177 2.74 17.28 6.80
C VAL A 177 1.58 17.02 7.77
N MET A 178 1.83 16.39 8.92
CA MET A 178 0.80 16.08 9.92
C MET A 178 0.19 17.31 10.60
N ASP A 179 0.94 18.41 10.65
CA ASP A 179 0.49 19.67 11.23
C ASP A 179 -0.24 20.56 10.21
N SER A 180 -0.42 20.08 8.97
CA SER A 180 -1.06 20.78 7.85
C SER A 180 -0.38 22.11 7.51
N LEU A 181 0.95 22.15 7.60
CA LEU A 181 1.76 23.34 7.31
C LEU A 181 2.16 23.46 5.83
N LEU A 182 1.74 22.49 5.00
CA LEU A 182 2.08 22.37 3.60
C LEU A 182 0.79 22.25 2.77
N GLY A 183 0.76 22.93 1.63
CA GLY A 183 -0.27 22.71 0.61
C GLY A 183 -0.14 21.33 -0.04
N LEU A 184 -1.16 20.91 -0.78
CA LEU A 184 -1.16 19.60 -1.45
C LEU A 184 0.02 19.44 -2.43
N ASP A 185 0.30 20.47 -3.23
CA ASP A 185 1.38 20.41 -4.23
C ASP A 185 2.77 20.26 -3.56
N ASP A 186 3.00 20.99 -2.48
CA ASP A 186 4.23 20.86 -1.69
C ASP A 186 4.32 19.47 -1.04
N CYS A 187 3.19 18.95 -0.52
CA CYS A 187 3.12 17.59 -0.01
C CYS A 187 3.49 16.56 -1.08
N LYS A 188 3.00 16.68 -2.33
CA LYS A 188 3.33 15.76 -3.42
C LYS A 188 4.83 15.77 -3.74
N LYS A 189 5.43 16.95 -3.90
CA LYS A 189 6.88 17.09 -4.15
C LYS A 189 7.70 16.45 -3.04
N LEU A 190 7.34 16.76 -1.79
CA LEU A 190 8.03 16.23 -0.62
C LEU A 190 7.79 14.74 -0.39
N PHE A 191 6.65 14.19 -0.83
CA PHE A 191 6.34 12.76 -0.75
C PHE A 191 7.32 11.97 -1.61
N GLN A 192 7.54 12.43 -2.86
CA GLN A 192 8.54 11.84 -3.74
C GLN A 192 9.94 11.92 -3.13
N ILE A 193 10.33 13.08 -2.57
CA ILE A 193 11.63 13.23 -1.92
C ILE A 193 11.75 12.31 -0.69
N ARG A 194 10.70 12.19 0.14
CA ARG A 194 10.72 11.39 1.36
C ARG A 194 10.78 9.89 1.08
N PHE A 195 9.95 9.42 0.16
CA PHE A 195 9.72 7.99 -0.05
C PHE A 195 10.39 7.46 -1.30
N GLY A 196 10.89 8.30 -2.19
CA GLY A 196 11.36 7.87 -3.51
C GLY A 196 10.24 7.40 -4.44
N ILE A 197 8.97 7.61 -4.05
CA ILE A 197 7.77 7.12 -4.73
C ILE A 197 7.01 8.33 -5.29
N ASN A 198 6.64 8.29 -6.56
CA ASN A 198 5.88 9.37 -7.19
C ASN A 198 4.39 9.31 -6.78
N PRO A 199 3.81 10.34 -6.14
CA PRO A 199 2.37 10.43 -5.98
C PRO A 199 1.72 11.01 -7.24
N ALA A 200 0.95 10.21 -7.97
CA ALA A 200 0.30 10.64 -9.20
C ALA A 200 -1.22 10.77 -9.04
N ASP A 201 -1.82 11.72 -9.77
CA ASP A 201 -3.26 11.74 -10.01
C ASP A 201 -3.52 10.87 -11.26
N ALA A 202 -4.33 9.82 -11.13
CA ALA A 202 -4.67 8.94 -12.24
C ALA A 202 -6.13 9.15 -12.67
N SER A 203 -7.05 8.28 -12.24
CA SER A 203 -8.48 8.47 -12.49
C SER A 203 -9.15 9.42 -11.49
N SER A 204 -8.46 9.78 -10.41
CA SER A 204 -8.89 10.77 -9.41
C SER A 204 -7.71 11.65 -8.99
N SER A 205 -7.99 12.65 -8.15
CA SER A 205 -6.99 13.55 -7.58
C SER A 205 -6.76 13.27 -6.11
N TRP A 206 -5.50 13.36 -5.68
CA TRP A 206 -5.18 13.38 -4.26
C TRP A 206 -5.90 14.53 -3.56
N THR A 207 -6.36 14.27 -2.34
CA THR A 207 -6.70 15.33 -1.39
C THR A 207 -5.61 15.45 -0.35
N LEU A 208 -5.54 16.58 0.36
CA LEU A 208 -4.58 16.72 1.45
C LEU A 208 -4.82 15.65 2.54
N ALA A 209 -6.08 15.32 2.82
CA ALA A 209 -6.44 14.35 3.86
C ALA A 209 -6.03 12.90 3.51
N THR A 210 -6.26 12.47 2.27
CA THR A 210 -5.84 11.14 1.80
C THR A 210 -4.31 11.07 1.69
N MET A 211 -3.67 12.12 1.18
CA MET A 211 -2.20 12.24 1.14
C MET A 211 -1.58 12.12 2.54
N GLN A 212 -2.11 12.85 3.53
CA GLN A 212 -1.65 12.78 4.91
C GLN A 212 -1.86 11.39 5.53
N THR A 213 -2.98 10.73 5.20
CA THR A 213 -3.26 9.38 5.70
C THR A 213 -2.27 8.37 5.13
N THR A 214 -2.07 8.37 3.81
CA THR A 214 -1.08 7.53 3.13
C THR A 214 0.32 7.80 3.65
N TRP A 215 0.73 9.07 3.73
CA TRP A 215 2.04 9.47 4.26
C TRP A 215 2.29 8.88 5.66
N ARG A 216 1.31 9.02 6.56
CA ARG A 216 1.42 8.53 7.93
C ARG A 216 1.62 7.02 7.96
N GLN A 217 0.90 6.28 7.13
CA GLN A 217 1.07 4.83 7.05
C GLN A 217 2.48 4.48 6.57
N LEU A 218 2.93 5.08 5.48
CA LEU A 218 4.27 4.82 4.94
C LEU A 218 5.40 5.19 5.90
N ASP A 219 5.26 6.26 6.70
CA ASP A 219 6.28 6.66 7.68
C ASP A 219 6.37 5.69 8.88
N ASN A 220 5.30 4.92 9.13
CA ASN A 220 5.26 3.91 10.19
C ASN A 220 5.77 2.53 9.76
N LEU A 221 6.02 2.33 8.46
CA LEU A 221 6.54 1.08 7.92
C LEU A 221 8.08 1.06 7.92
N PRO A 222 8.72 -0.14 7.89
CA PRO A 222 10.15 -0.25 7.70
C PRO A 222 10.63 0.47 6.42
N GLN A 223 11.75 1.18 6.50
CA GLN A 223 12.22 1.98 5.35
C GLN A 223 12.47 1.16 4.09
N HIS A 224 12.87 -0.11 4.22
CA HIS A 224 13.11 -0.99 3.08
C HIS A 224 11.84 -1.58 2.47
N ASP A 225 10.69 -1.44 3.13
CA ASP A 225 9.40 -1.85 2.56
C ASP A 225 8.79 -0.73 1.71
N VAL A 226 9.24 0.51 1.92
CA VAL A 226 8.73 1.70 1.23
C VAL A 226 9.81 2.36 0.39
N THR A 227 10.82 2.95 1.04
CA THR A 227 11.79 3.84 0.38
C THR A 227 12.88 3.12 -0.39
N LEU A 228 13.26 1.92 0.05
CA LEU A 228 14.24 1.08 -0.67
C LEU A 228 13.57 -0.07 -1.42
N ASN A 229 12.24 -0.09 -1.44
CA ASN A 229 11.48 -1.09 -2.16
C ASN A 229 11.48 -0.72 -3.64
N THR A 230 12.00 -1.60 -4.50
CA THR A 230 12.11 -1.34 -5.93
C THR A 230 10.89 -1.85 -6.71
N ALA A 231 9.98 -2.56 -6.04
CA ALA A 231 8.73 -3.07 -6.58
C ALA A 231 7.60 -2.03 -6.55
N ILE A 232 7.78 -0.87 -5.91
CA ILE A 232 6.84 0.25 -5.90
C ILE A 232 7.56 1.54 -6.27
N THR A 233 7.13 2.17 -7.35
CA THR A 233 7.69 3.43 -7.84
C THR A 233 6.67 4.57 -7.86
N THR A 234 5.38 4.23 -7.90
CA THR A 234 4.29 5.20 -8.01
C THR A 234 3.13 4.80 -7.09
N ILE A 235 2.48 5.78 -6.46
CA ILE A 235 1.18 5.60 -5.82
C ILE A 235 0.18 6.54 -6.49
N ASN A 236 -0.84 5.95 -7.11
CA ASN A 236 -1.86 6.66 -7.88
C ASN A 236 -3.10 6.95 -7.02
N ALA A 237 -3.64 8.16 -7.12
CA ALA A 237 -5.00 8.45 -6.70
C ALA A 237 -5.99 7.97 -7.78
N VAL A 238 -6.88 7.04 -7.42
CA VAL A 238 -7.90 6.50 -8.32
C VAL A 238 -9.30 6.70 -7.77
N GLN A 239 -10.31 6.57 -8.63
CA GLN A 239 -11.72 6.53 -8.21
C GLN A 239 -12.04 5.26 -7.42
N GLY A 240 -13.08 5.29 -6.58
CA GLY A 240 -13.48 4.18 -5.71
C GLY A 240 -12.84 4.23 -4.33
N GLY A 241 -13.20 3.27 -3.45
CA GLY A 241 -12.72 3.24 -2.06
C GLY A 241 -11.52 2.32 -1.81
N GLY A 242 -11.29 1.31 -2.66
CA GLY A 242 -10.32 0.24 -2.44
C GLY A 242 -8.87 0.57 -2.86
N GLY A 243 -8.05 -0.47 -2.99
CA GLY A 243 -6.68 -0.35 -3.50
C GLY A 243 -6.35 -1.48 -4.46
N SER A 244 -5.25 -1.34 -5.17
CA SER A 244 -4.65 -2.46 -5.89
C SER A 244 -3.16 -2.24 -6.09
N TYR A 245 -2.40 -3.34 -6.11
CA TYR A 245 -1.01 -3.36 -6.52
C TYR A 245 -0.87 -3.97 -7.91
N ALA A 246 -0.11 -3.31 -8.77
CA ALA A 246 0.23 -3.80 -10.09
C ALA A 246 1.74 -3.98 -10.23
N GLU A 247 2.19 -5.25 -10.22
CA GLU A 247 3.62 -5.60 -10.29
C GLU A 247 4.30 -5.09 -11.56
N TRP A 248 3.63 -5.20 -12.71
CA TRP A 248 4.20 -4.83 -14.00
C TRP A 248 4.52 -3.33 -14.11
N THR A 249 3.63 -2.48 -13.60
CA THR A 249 3.81 -1.03 -13.56
C THR A 249 4.46 -0.54 -12.28
N LYS A 250 4.72 -1.45 -11.32
CA LYS A 250 5.26 -1.13 -9.99
C LYS A 250 4.47 0.00 -9.32
N SER A 251 3.15 -0.08 -9.41
CA SER A 251 2.25 0.97 -8.93
C SER A 251 1.27 0.44 -7.90
N VAL A 252 0.92 1.31 -6.96
CA VAL A 252 -0.16 1.08 -6.01
C VAL A 252 -1.25 2.10 -6.30
N ASP A 253 -2.46 1.63 -6.54
CA ASP A 253 -3.64 2.47 -6.70
C ASP A 253 -4.35 2.59 -5.35
N ILE A 254 -4.71 3.82 -4.98
CA ILE A 254 -5.42 4.14 -3.74
C ILE A 254 -6.69 4.92 -4.09
N GLY A 255 -7.82 4.32 -3.75
CA GLY A 255 -9.14 4.91 -3.89
C GLY A 255 -9.31 6.19 -3.07
N GLN A 256 -9.93 7.20 -3.67
CA GLN A 256 -10.20 8.49 -3.00
C GLN A 256 -11.62 8.57 -2.40
N ASP A 257 -12.53 7.66 -2.75
CA ASP A 257 -13.93 7.66 -2.30
C ASP A 257 -14.08 6.95 -0.94
N ILE A 258 -13.33 7.42 0.06
CA ILE A 258 -13.22 6.76 1.36
C ILE A 258 -14.34 7.14 2.34
N ASN A 259 -15.23 8.09 2.01
CA ASN A 259 -16.34 8.55 2.88
C ASN A 259 -15.90 8.92 4.32
N ASN A 260 -14.70 9.50 4.48
CA ASN A 260 -14.03 9.77 5.76
C ASN A 260 -13.67 8.53 6.60
N ASP A 261 -13.74 7.32 6.03
CA ASP A 261 -13.23 6.09 6.64
C ASP A 261 -11.72 5.99 6.45
N HIS A 262 -11.01 6.79 7.23
CA HIS A 262 -9.55 6.76 7.25
C HIS A 262 -9.01 5.43 7.77
N GLU A 263 -9.76 4.67 8.57
CA GLU A 263 -9.28 3.37 9.07
C GLU A 263 -9.21 2.36 7.94
N TYR A 264 -10.24 2.32 7.09
CA TYR A 264 -10.23 1.52 5.88
C TYR A 264 -9.05 1.91 4.97
N LEU A 265 -8.87 3.21 4.68
CA LEU A 265 -7.73 3.68 3.88
C LEU A 265 -6.38 3.28 4.48
N GLU A 266 -6.23 3.37 5.80
CA GLU A 266 -5.00 3.00 6.49
C GLU A 266 -4.67 1.51 6.32
N VAL A 267 -5.69 0.64 6.41
CA VAL A 267 -5.55 -0.80 6.14
C VAL A 267 -5.19 -1.04 4.68
N THR A 268 -5.90 -0.43 3.75
CA THR A 268 -5.66 -0.53 2.30
C THR A 268 -4.23 -0.15 1.96
N VAL A 269 -3.72 1.00 2.42
CA VAL A 269 -2.34 1.42 2.13
C VAL A 269 -1.35 0.36 2.61
N ARG A 270 -1.46 -0.15 3.84
CA ARG A 270 -0.52 -1.18 4.33
C ARG A 270 -0.66 -2.49 3.56
N HIS A 271 -1.88 -2.85 3.17
CA HIS A 271 -2.16 -4.06 2.38
C HIS A 271 -1.47 -3.98 1.01
N GLU A 272 -1.65 -2.88 0.28
CA GLU A 272 -1.01 -2.71 -1.04
C GLU A 272 0.52 -2.63 -0.95
N ILE A 273 1.07 -2.01 0.10
CA ILE A 273 2.51 -2.09 0.37
C ILE A 273 2.94 -3.54 0.65
N GLY A 274 2.11 -4.31 1.34
CA GLY A 274 2.31 -5.74 1.55
C GLY A 274 2.49 -6.49 0.23
N HIS A 275 1.64 -6.24 -0.77
CA HIS A 275 1.81 -6.83 -2.11
C HIS A 275 3.15 -6.44 -2.77
N GLY A 276 3.55 -5.17 -2.67
CA GLY A 276 4.87 -4.75 -3.17
C GLY A 276 6.04 -5.40 -2.42
N VAL A 277 5.91 -5.61 -1.10
CA VAL A 277 6.92 -6.37 -0.33
C VAL A 277 6.94 -7.84 -0.76
N HIS A 278 5.78 -8.44 -1.05
CA HIS A 278 5.69 -9.79 -1.61
C HIS A 278 6.45 -9.90 -2.92
N ALA A 279 6.22 -8.98 -3.86
CA ALA A 279 6.93 -8.96 -5.12
C ALA A 279 8.45 -8.80 -4.95
N GLU A 280 8.91 -7.94 -4.03
CA GLU A 280 10.32 -7.66 -3.79
C GLU A 280 11.11 -8.84 -3.19
N ILE A 281 10.51 -9.63 -2.29
CA ILE A 281 11.16 -10.81 -1.63
C ILE A 281 10.35 -12.09 -1.81
N ARG A 282 9.88 -12.30 -3.04
CA ARG A 282 9.09 -13.47 -3.41
C ARG A 282 9.80 -14.78 -3.05
N SER A 283 11.13 -14.84 -3.20
CA SER A 283 11.94 -16.02 -2.87
C SER A 283 11.90 -16.43 -1.39
N GLU A 284 11.54 -15.53 -0.49
CA GLU A 284 11.43 -15.79 0.93
C GLU A 284 9.98 -15.99 1.37
N ILE A 285 9.04 -15.26 0.75
CA ILE A 285 7.62 -15.32 1.09
C ILE A 285 6.94 -16.54 0.48
N ASP A 286 7.21 -16.89 -0.77
CA ASP A 286 6.56 -18.03 -1.43
C ASP A 286 6.86 -19.35 -0.71
N PRO A 287 8.11 -19.67 -0.33
CA PRO A 287 8.37 -20.88 0.46
C PRO A 287 7.69 -20.87 1.83
N TRP A 288 7.54 -19.72 2.47
CA TRP A 288 6.82 -19.62 3.74
C TRP A 288 5.32 -19.87 3.55
N LEU A 289 4.70 -19.26 2.53
CA LEU A 289 3.31 -19.49 2.18
C LEU A 289 3.05 -20.96 1.82
N GLN A 290 3.91 -21.54 0.99
CA GLN A 290 3.75 -22.90 0.48
C GLN A 290 4.03 -23.96 1.55
N ASN A 291 5.11 -23.83 2.33
CA ASN A 291 5.58 -24.90 3.22
C ASN A 291 5.11 -24.73 4.67
N ASP A 292 5.16 -23.52 5.22
CA ASP A 292 4.89 -23.30 6.64
C ASP A 292 3.40 -22.98 6.88
N MET A 293 2.84 -22.15 6.01
CA MET A 293 1.43 -21.77 6.08
C MET A 293 0.53 -22.76 5.34
N GLU A 294 1.09 -23.46 4.35
CA GLU A 294 0.38 -24.35 3.42
C GLU A 294 -0.84 -23.67 2.79
N PHE A 295 -0.70 -22.42 2.37
CA PHE A 295 -1.71 -21.72 1.58
C PHE A 295 -1.15 -21.50 0.18
N TRP A 296 -1.61 -22.31 -0.78
CA TRP A 296 -1.07 -22.29 -2.13
C TRP A 296 -2.13 -22.70 -3.17
N THR A 297 -1.83 -22.41 -4.43
CA THR A 297 -2.62 -22.90 -5.56
C THR A 297 -2.22 -24.35 -5.91
N GLU A 298 -3.19 -25.16 -6.30
CA GLU A 298 -2.88 -26.46 -6.92
C GLU A 298 -2.40 -26.23 -8.35
N GLY A 299 -1.42 -27.01 -8.80
CA GLY A 299 -0.83 -26.83 -10.13
C GLY A 299 -1.81 -27.05 -11.30
N SER A 300 -2.90 -27.77 -11.07
CA SER A 300 -3.99 -27.94 -12.03
C SER A 300 -5.32 -28.27 -11.35
N PHE A 301 -6.44 -28.05 -12.05
CA PHE A 301 -7.76 -28.47 -11.58
C PHE A 301 -7.87 -30.00 -11.43
N GLN A 302 -7.16 -30.78 -12.27
CA GLN A 302 -7.12 -32.23 -12.13
C GLN A 302 -6.44 -32.64 -10.82
N THR A 303 -5.25 -32.10 -10.54
CA THR A 303 -4.52 -32.35 -9.28
C THR A 303 -5.35 -31.92 -8.07
N TRP A 304 -6.08 -30.82 -8.17
CA TRP A 304 -7.00 -30.39 -7.12
C TRP A 304 -8.12 -31.40 -6.87
N VAL A 305 -8.77 -31.93 -7.93
CA VAL A 305 -9.80 -32.98 -7.78
C VAL A 305 -9.19 -34.23 -7.11
N GLU A 306 -7.98 -34.61 -7.50
CA GLU A 306 -7.22 -35.71 -6.89
C GLU A 306 -6.97 -35.48 -5.39
N SER A 307 -6.53 -34.28 -5.01
CA SER A 307 -6.27 -33.88 -3.62
C SER A 307 -7.53 -33.84 -2.74
N VAL A 308 -8.68 -33.43 -3.29
CA VAL A 308 -9.93 -33.25 -2.53
C VAL A 308 -10.65 -34.57 -2.24
N GLY A 309 -10.63 -35.49 -3.20
CA GLY A 309 -11.38 -36.75 -3.08
C GLY A 309 -11.15 -37.78 -4.17
N GLY A 310 -10.41 -37.42 -5.23
CA GLY A 310 -10.16 -38.30 -6.36
C GLY A 310 -11.30 -38.32 -7.37
N PHE A 311 -11.09 -39.14 -8.39
CA PHE A 311 -12.08 -39.49 -9.40
C PHE A 311 -12.72 -40.84 -9.05
N PRO A 312 -14.01 -41.04 -9.34
CA PRO A 312 -14.62 -42.36 -9.21
C PRO A 312 -13.98 -43.32 -10.22
N ALA A 313 -13.99 -44.62 -9.94
CA ALA A 313 -13.43 -45.60 -10.89
C ALA A 313 -14.25 -45.69 -12.19
N SER A 314 -15.56 -45.45 -12.11
CA SER A 314 -16.49 -45.52 -13.23
C SER A 314 -17.77 -44.72 -12.95
N PHE A 315 -18.58 -44.49 -13.97
CA PHE A 315 -19.93 -43.94 -13.88
C PHE A 315 -20.86 -44.62 -14.89
N THR A 316 -22.16 -44.46 -14.73
CA THR A 316 -23.15 -44.94 -15.71
C THR A 316 -23.55 -43.81 -16.64
N ASN A 317 -23.30 -43.95 -17.94
CA ASN A 317 -23.65 -42.94 -18.94
C ASN A 317 -25.16 -42.91 -19.24
N THR A 318 -25.60 -41.98 -20.08
CA THR A 318 -27.02 -41.82 -20.45
C THR A 318 -27.62 -43.01 -21.22
N SER A 319 -26.78 -43.87 -21.79
CA SER A 319 -27.20 -45.12 -22.43
C SER A 319 -27.28 -46.30 -21.45
N GLY A 320 -27.03 -46.08 -20.15
CA GLY A 320 -27.03 -47.12 -19.12
C GLY A 320 -25.76 -47.97 -19.09
N GLN A 321 -24.71 -47.60 -19.84
CA GLN A 321 -23.44 -48.32 -19.86
C GLN A 321 -22.53 -47.83 -18.73
N VAL A 322 -21.85 -48.76 -18.05
CA VAL A 322 -20.79 -48.43 -17.10
C VAL A 322 -19.52 -48.07 -17.88
N VAL A 323 -19.05 -46.84 -17.70
CA VAL A 323 -17.88 -46.27 -18.36
C VAL A 323 -16.79 -46.03 -17.32
N ALA A 324 -15.58 -46.54 -17.57
CA ALA A 324 -14.43 -46.29 -16.71
C ALA A 324 -13.94 -44.83 -16.85
N ILE A 325 -13.49 -44.23 -15.74
CA ILE A 325 -12.86 -42.90 -15.78
C ILE A 325 -11.38 -43.06 -16.14
N ASP A 326 -11.08 -42.92 -17.42
CA ASP A 326 -9.74 -42.80 -17.96
C ASP A 326 -9.25 -41.34 -17.92
N ASP A 327 -8.04 -41.08 -18.41
CA ASP A 327 -7.45 -39.73 -18.38
C ASP A 327 -8.22 -38.73 -19.24
N ALA A 328 -8.93 -39.16 -20.29
CA ALA A 328 -9.78 -38.28 -21.08
C ALA A 328 -10.98 -37.80 -20.25
N TRP A 329 -11.61 -38.69 -19.48
CA TRP A 329 -12.69 -38.31 -18.57
C TRP A 329 -12.20 -37.45 -17.41
N LYS A 330 -11.01 -37.72 -16.85
CA LYS A 330 -10.41 -36.85 -15.82
C LYS A 330 -10.21 -35.43 -16.35
N GLY A 331 -9.66 -35.30 -17.56
CA GLY A 331 -9.48 -34.01 -18.22
C GLY A 331 -10.82 -33.31 -18.50
N ALA A 332 -11.85 -34.04 -18.95
CA ALA A 332 -13.17 -33.49 -19.19
C ALA A 332 -13.84 -32.97 -17.91
N ILE A 333 -13.75 -33.73 -16.81
CA ILE A 333 -14.29 -33.33 -15.49
C ILE A 333 -13.49 -32.15 -14.93
N ALA A 334 -12.16 -32.19 -14.98
CA ALA A 334 -11.32 -31.08 -14.54
C ALA A 334 -11.62 -29.80 -15.32
N GLY A 335 -11.75 -29.89 -16.65
CA GLY A 335 -12.12 -28.76 -17.50
C GLY A 335 -13.54 -28.24 -17.22
N MET A 336 -14.46 -29.10 -16.80
CA MET A 336 -15.80 -28.69 -16.36
C MET A 336 -15.77 -27.90 -15.04
N VAL A 337 -14.93 -28.30 -14.08
CA VAL A 337 -14.67 -27.57 -12.83
C VAL A 337 -13.95 -26.25 -13.12
N GLU A 338 -12.98 -26.25 -14.02
CA GLU A 338 -12.31 -25.03 -14.48
C GLU A 338 -13.31 -24.02 -15.07
N ARG A 339 -14.17 -24.46 -15.99
CA ARG A 339 -15.24 -23.62 -16.55
C ARG A 339 -16.23 -23.10 -15.51
N TYR A 340 -16.38 -23.78 -14.37
CA TYR A 340 -17.22 -23.30 -13.27
C TYR A 340 -16.63 -22.08 -12.59
N THR A 341 -15.30 -22.05 -12.44
CA THR A 341 -14.59 -20.97 -11.78
C THR A 341 -14.75 -19.64 -12.54
N GLY A 342 -14.61 -19.66 -13.87
CA GLY A 342 -14.57 -18.41 -14.64
C GLY A 342 -13.36 -17.56 -14.28
N SER A 343 -13.29 -16.32 -14.77
CA SER A 343 -12.12 -15.45 -14.55
C SER A 343 -12.54 -14.02 -14.24
N ALA A 344 -11.75 -13.34 -13.40
CA ALA A 344 -11.92 -11.94 -13.01
C ALA A 344 -13.35 -11.62 -12.51
N SER A 345 -13.95 -12.56 -11.79
CA SER A 345 -15.32 -12.45 -11.29
C SER A 345 -15.38 -12.74 -9.79
N TRP A 346 -16.28 -12.05 -9.09
CA TRP A 346 -16.63 -12.36 -7.69
C TRP A 346 -17.58 -13.55 -7.58
N ASN A 347 -18.14 -14.00 -8.69
CA ASN A 347 -19.14 -15.07 -8.79
C ASN A 347 -18.60 -16.22 -9.65
N PRO A 348 -19.00 -17.49 -9.38
CA PRO A 348 -18.76 -18.57 -10.32
C PRO A 348 -19.46 -18.28 -11.66
N ALA A 349 -18.90 -18.78 -12.76
CA ALA A 349 -19.42 -18.55 -14.10
C ALA A 349 -20.77 -19.23 -14.38
N LYS A 350 -21.14 -20.23 -13.56
CA LYS A 350 -22.39 -21.00 -13.67
C LYS A 350 -22.84 -21.46 -12.27
N PRO A 351 -24.13 -21.79 -12.05
CA PRO A 351 -24.64 -22.14 -10.73
C PRO A 351 -24.08 -23.46 -10.17
N SER A 352 -23.62 -24.37 -11.02
CA SER A 352 -22.96 -25.62 -10.63
C SER A 352 -21.98 -26.08 -11.73
N PRO A 353 -20.98 -26.92 -11.41
CA PRO A 353 -20.06 -27.43 -12.42
C PRO A 353 -20.71 -28.14 -13.60
N ASP A 354 -21.82 -28.84 -13.41
CA ASP A 354 -22.51 -29.59 -14.47
C ASP A 354 -23.54 -28.77 -15.28
N ALA A 355 -23.80 -27.52 -14.89
CA ALA A 355 -24.79 -26.69 -15.56
C ALA A 355 -24.41 -26.44 -17.03
N GLY A 356 -25.30 -26.85 -17.95
CA GLY A 356 -25.13 -26.69 -19.39
C GLY A 356 -24.15 -27.68 -20.05
N GLU A 357 -23.63 -28.65 -19.30
CA GLU A 357 -22.68 -29.64 -19.81
C GLU A 357 -23.38 -30.79 -20.55
N HIS A 358 -22.63 -31.57 -21.33
CA HIS A 358 -23.17 -32.76 -22.01
C HIS A 358 -23.74 -33.76 -21.00
N PRO A 359 -24.89 -34.43 -21.27
CA PRO A 359 -25.54 -35.34 -20.32
C PRO A 359 -24.62 -36.43 -19.73
N ASP A 360 -23.72 -37.00 -20.53
CA ASP A 360 -22.75 -37.99 -20.01
C ASP A 360 -21.73 -37.38 -19.04
N LEU A 361 -21.34 -36.12 -19.24
CA LEU A 361 -20.44 -35.41 -18.32
C LEU A 361 -21.18 -35.01 -17.03
N GLN A 362 -22.48 -34.70 -17.11
CA GLN A 362 -23.34 -34.54 -15.93
C GLN A 362 -23.48 -35.86 -15.15
N ALA A 363 -23.59 -37.00 -15.84
CA ALA A 363 -23.61 -38.31 -15.21
C ALA A 363 -22.28 -38.64 -14.52
N ALA A 364 -21.15 -38.31 -15.17
CA ALA A 364 -19.83 -38.41 -14.56
C ALA A 364 -19.69 -37.51 -13.32
N TRP A 365 -20.17 -36.26 -13.39
CA TRP A 365 -20.23 -35.35 -12.24
C TRP A 365 -21.07 -35.90 -11.09
N THR A 366 -22.23 -36.48 -11.40
CA THR A 366 -23.12 -37.07 -10.41
C THR A 366 -22.41 -38.17 -9.61
N ALA A 367 -21.59 -38.97 -10.29
CA ALA A 367 -20.77 -40.04 -9.70
C ALA A 367 -19.55 -39.54 -8.91
N MET A 368 -19.18 -38.26 -9.00
CA MET A 368 -18.03 -37.72 -8.26
C MET A 368 -18.22 -37.84 -6.74
N PRO A 369 -17.12 -38.03 -5.99
CA PRO A 369 -17.15 -37.99 -4.53
C PRO A 369 -17.85 -36.74 -3.99
N ALA A 370 -18.58 -36.91 -2.88
CA ALA A 370 -19.28 -35.80 -2.24
C ALA A 370 -18.33 -34.67 -1.81
N THR A 371 -17.08 -34.99 -1.45
CA THR A 371 -16.06 -33.99 -1.09
C THR A 371 -15.76 -33.04 -2.25
N VAL A 372 -15.57 -33.55 -3.47
CA VAL A 372 -15.31 -32.71 -4.66
C VAL A 372 -16.52 -31.81 -4.97
N LYS A 373 -17.73 -32.37 -4.90
CA LYS A 373 -18.96 -31.61 -5.12
C LYS A 373 -19.17 -30.51 -4.08
N ASN A 374 -18.93 -30.82 -2.81
CA ASN A 374 -19.02 -29.86 -1.70
C ASN A 374 -18.00 -28.73 -1.84
N ALA A 375 -16.74 -29.05 -2.19
CA ALA A 375 -15.70 -28.05 -2.37
C ALA A 375 -16.06 -27.03 -3.46
N CYS A 376 -16.65 -27.50 -4.57
CA CYS A 376 -17.20 -26.61 -5.61
C CYS A 376 -18.38 -25.79 -5.08
N ALA A 377 -19.36 -26.43 -4.45
CA ALA A 377 -20.57 -25.76 -3.95
C ALA A 377 -20.29 -24.72 -2.85
N GLN A 378 -19.24 -24.90 -2.05
CA GLN A 378 -18.82 -23.97 -0.99
C GLN A 378 -17.96 -22.82 -1.51
N SER A 379 -17.44 -22.94 -2.74
CA SER A 379 -16.74 -21.87 -3.45
C SER A 379 -17.77 -20.94 -4.10
N THR A 380 -18.57 -20.26 -3.27
CA THR A 380 -19.69 -19.41 -3.71
C THR A 380 -19.21 -18.06 -4.26
N ALA A 381 -20.17 -17.18 -4.58
CA ALA A 381 -19.89 -15.76 -4.70
C ALA A 381 -19.11 -15.26 -3.47
N ASN A 382 -18.09 -14.43 -3.69
CA ASN A 382 -17.18 -13.93 -2.66
C ASN A 382 -16.69 -15.07 -1.73
N TRP A 383 -16.23 -16.19 -2.33
CA TRP A 383 -15.91 -17.45 -1.65
C TRP A 383 -15.13 -17.29 -0.34
N TYR A 384 -14.20 -16.33 -0.28
CA TYR A 384 -13.37 -16.05 0.90
C TYR A 384 -14.20 -15.66 2.14
N THR A 385 -15.42 -15.13 1.96
CA THR A 385 -16.34 -14.85 3.08
C THR A 385 -16.89 -16.11 3.74
N ASN A 386 -16.90 -17.24 3.00
CA ASN A 386 -17.37 -18.55 3.40
C ASN A 386 -16.23 -19.49 3.85
N TYR A 387 -15.01 -18.97 4.06
CA TYR A 387 -13.81 -19.79 4.27
C TYR A 387 -13.93 -20.82 5.40
N THR A 388 -14.68 -20.51 6.46
CA THR A 388 -14.86 -21.41 7.61
C THR A 388 -15.58 -22.71 7.25
N ASN A 389 -16.29 -22.72 6.13
CA ASN A 389 -17.08 -23.86 5.65
C ASN A 389 -16.41 -24.62 4.51
N PHE A 390 -15.22 -24.20 4.04
CA PHE A 390 -14.52 -24.89 2.94
C PHE A 390 -14.28 -26.36 3.24
N GLN A 391 -14.41 -27.18 2.19
CA GLN A 391 -14.34 -28.63 2.29
C GLN A 391 -12.96 -29.03 2.79
N VAL A 392 -12.94 -29.84 3.84
CA VAL A 392 -11.70 -30.37 4.40
C VAL A 392 -11.39 -31.73 3.79
N ALA A 393 -10.16 -31.91 3.31
CA ALA A 393 -9.60 -33.20 2.93
C ALA A 393 -8.12 -33.23 3.35
N SER A 394 -7.66 -34.34 3.93
CA SER A 394 -6.26 -34.49 4.40
C SER A 394 -5.77 -33.34 5.30
N GLY A 395 -6.67 -32.75 6.09
CA GLY A 395 -6.36 -31.62 6.99
C GLY A 395 -6.28 -30.24 6.31
N LYS A 396 -6.51 -30.13 5.01
CA LYS A 396 -6.51 -28.88 4.23
C LYS A 396 -7.92 -28.47 3.82
N HIS A 397 -8.17 -27.17 3.74
CA HIS A 397 -9.43 -26.59 3.29
C HIS A 397 -9.33 -26.22 1.81
N PHE A 398 -10.17 -26.77 0.96
CA PHE A 398 -10.11 -26.59 -0.49
C PHE A 398 -11.20 -25.65 -1.00
N PHE A 399 -10.83 -24.81 -1.96
CA PHE A 399 -11.75 -23.89 -2.60
C PHE A 399 -11.30 -23.55 -4.03
N LEU A 400 -12.20 -22.94 -4.79
CA LEU A 400 -11.96 -22.41 -6.13
C LEU A 400 -12.02 -20.89 -6.07
N ASN A 401 -11.00 -20.22 -6.61
CA ASN A 401 -10.91 -18.78 -6.67
C ASN A 401 -11.35 -18.28 -8.06
N HIS A 402 -12.51 -17.64 -8.11
CA HIS A 402 -13.15 -17.17 -9.34
C HIS A 402 -12.51 -15.92 -9.95
N TRP A 403 -11.79 -15.16 -9.14
CA TRP A 403 -11.07 -13.98 -9.62
C TRP A 403 -9.79 -14.37 -10.35
N TYR A 404 -8.97 -15.21 -9.72
CA TYR A 404 -7.69 -15.66 -10.26
C TYR A 404 -7.81 -16.88 -11.19
N HIS A 405 -9.02 -17.46 -11.35
CA HIS A 405 -9.27 -18.66 -12.15
C HIS A 405 -8.35 -19.83 -11.73
N LYS A 406 -8.27 -20.09 -10.42
CA LYS A 406 -7.30 -21.05 -9.87
C LYS A 406 -7.90 -21.90 -8.75
N PRO A 407 -7.52 -23.20 -8.68
CA PRO A 407 -7.82 -24.04 -7.53
C PRO A 407 -6.82 -23.79 -6.38
N PHE A 408 -7.32 -23.78 -5.16
CA PHE A 408 -6.53 -23.49 -3.96
C PHE A 408 -6.77 -24.47 -2.81
N PHE A 409 -5.82 -24.49 -1.89
CA PHE A 409 -5.99 -25.06 -0.55
C PHE A 409 -5.43 -24.14 0.54
N ILE A 410 -5.96 -24.29 1.76
CA ILE A 410 -5.50 -23.62 2.98
C ILE A 410 -5.18 -24.69 4.02
N GLY A 411 -3.93 -24.74 4.47
CA GLY A 411 -3.51 -25.64 5.54
C GLY A 411 -3.91 -25.14 6.94
N PRO A 412 -3.72 -25.97 7.98
CA PRO A 412 -4.17 -25.67 9.34
C PRO A 412 -3.57 -24.37 9.92
N ALA A 413 -2.31 -24.08 9.60
CA ALA A 413 -1.62 -22.90 10.11
C ALA A 413 -2.20 -21.58 9.54
N ALA A 414 -2.45 -21.53 8.23
CA ALA A 414 -3.06 -20.38 7.58
C ALA A 414 -4.50 -20.22 8.05
N PHE A 415 -5.28 -21.30 8.05
CA PHE A 415 -6.67 -21.28 8.49
C PHE A 415 -6.84 -20.73 9.91
N LYS A 416 -5.97 -21.14 10.85
CA LYS A 416 -5.97 -20.62 12.23
C LYS A 416 -5.55 -19.14 12.32
N THR A 417 -4.77 -18.65 11.37
CA THR A 417 -4.28 -17.27 11.35
C THR A 417 -5.31 -16.29 10.81
N ILE A 418 -6.13 -16.68 9.83
CA ILE A 418 -7.11 -15.81 9.15
C ILE A 418 -7.94 -14.97 10.14
N PRO A 419 -8.56 -15.53 11.20
CA PRO A 419 -9.31 -14.73 12.18
C PRO A 419 -8.46 -13.63 12.86
N GLY A 420 -7.17 -13.88 13.07
CA GLY A 420 -6.23 -12.95 13.71
C GLY A 420 -5.87 -11.75 12.84
N THR A 421 -6.05 -11.85 11.51
CA THR A 421 -5.92 -10.71 10.60
C THR A 421 -7.10 -9.73 10.76
N ASN A 422 -8.24 -10.22 11.25
CA ASN A 422 -9.51 -9.50 11.37
C ASN A 422 -10.07 -9.01 10.03
N ASP A 423 -9.66 -9.65 8.94
CA ASP A 423 -10.17 -9.41 7.61
C ASP A 423 -10.25 -10.76 6.87
N ARG A 424 -11.46 -11.12 6.42
CA ARG A 424 -11.68 -12.40 5.74
C ARG A 424 -11.05 -12.43 4.35
N TYR A 425 -10.68 -11.26 3.81
CA TYR A 425 -9.96 -11.15 2.56
C TYR A 425 -8.63 -11.92 2.58
N ALA A 426 -8.04 -12.14 3.76
CA ALA A 426 -6.91 -13.04 3.95
C ALA A 426 -7.17 -14.49 3.50
N ALA A 427 -8.42 -14.92 3.30
CA ALA A 427 -8.77 -16.24 2.79
C ALA A 427 -8.92 -16.29 1.26
N MET A 428 -8.72 -15.18 0.56
CA MET A 428 -8.93 -15.08 -0.88
C MET A 428 -7.86 -15.82 -1.69
N SER A 429 -6.60 -15.56 -1.39
CA SER A 429 -5.43 -16.18 -2.03
C SER A 429 -4.22 -16.13 -1.08
N GLU A 430 -3.15 -16.80 -1.45
CA GLU A 430 -1.85 -16.74 -0.78
C GLU A 430 -1.26 -15.33 -0.73
N ALA A 431 -1.42 -14.56 -1.82
CA ALA A 431 -0.96 -13.17 -1.90
C ALA A 431 -1.80 -12.27 -0.97
N GLU A 432 -3.13 -12.38 -1.02
CA GLU A 432 -4.00 -11.61 -0.12
C GLU A 432 -3.78 -12.00 1.35
N PHE A 433 -3.49 -13.27 1.63
CA PHE A 433 -3.14 -13.72 2.97
C PHE A 433 -1.88 -13.01 3.48
N PHE A 434 -0.81 -12.96 2.69
CA PHE A 434 0.41 -12.24 3.07
C PHE A 434 0.15 -10.75 3.26
N ALA A 435 -0.46 -10.08 2.29
CA ALA A 435 -0.73 -8.64 2.33
C ALA A 435 -1.60 -8.24 3.53
N THR A 436 -2.61 -9.05 3.85
CA THR A 436 -3.48 -8.81 5.02
C THR A 436 -2.72 -9.08 6.34
N CYS A 437 -1.89 -10.12 6.40
CA CYS A 437 -1.00 -10.33 7.55
C CYS A 437 -0.02 -9.16 7.73
N TYR A 438 0.52 -8.63 6.63
CA TYR A 438 1.40 -7.46 6.63
C TYR A 438 0.66 -6.24 7.21
N ALA A 439 -0.55 -5.97 6.71
CA ALA A 439 -1.38 -4.86 7.17
C ALA A 439 -1.72 -4.93 8.65
N GLU A 440 -2.05 -6.13 9.17
CA GLU A 440 -2.30 -6.34 10.61
C GLU A 440 -1.01 -6.28 11.43
N TYR A 441 0.11 -6.79 10.92
CA TYR A 441 1.38 -6.80 11.64
C TYR A 441 1.84 -5.38 11.95
N PHE A 442 1.80 -4.49 10.96
CA PHE A 442 2.23 -3.09 11.11
C PHE A 442 1.11 -2.13 11.54
N ARG A 443 -0.05 -2.64 11.96
CA ARG A 443 -1.20 -1.80 12.35
C ARG A 443 -0.87 -0.83 13.50
N ASP A 444 -0.11 -1.26 14.50
CA ASP A 444 0.24 -0.40 15.64
C ASP A 444 1.45 0.50 15.30
N PRO A 445 1.27 1.81 15.12
CA PRO A 445 2.35 2.72 14.75
C PRO A 445 3.41 2.86 15.86
N THR A 446 3.10 2.49 17.11
CA THR A 446 4.08 2.51 18.20
C THR A 446 5.13 1.41 18.04
N GLY A 447 4.89 0.41 17.19
CA GLY A 447 5.84 -0.65 16.91
C GLY A 447 7.14 -0.17 16.26
N VAL A 448 7.13 1.00 15.60
CA VAL A 448 8.35 1.67 15.10
C VAL A 448 9.37 1.89 16.23
N LYS A 449 8.90 2.21 17.44
CA LYS A 449 9.75 2.42 18.62
C LYS A 449 9.90 1.15 19.44
N ASN A 450 8.87 0.31 19.47
CA ASN A 450 8.87 -0.93 20.22
C ASN A 450 8.28 -2.08 19.38
N PRO A 451 9.10 -2.80 18.58
CA PRO A 451 8.62 -3.83 17.66
C PRO A 451 7.77 -4.95 18.29
N SER A 452 7.79 -5.11 19.62
CA SER A 452 6.88 -6.05 20.30
C SER A 452 5.40 -5.66 20.22
N ASN A 453 5.10 -4.40 19.87
CA ASN A 453 3.74 -3.92 19.71
C ASN A 453 3.14 -4.29 18.34
N TRP A 454 3.98 -4.66 17.37
CA TRP A 454 3.53 -5.18 16.08
C TRP A 454 3.01 -6.61 16.18
N GLY A 455 2.19 -7.00 15.20
CA GLY A 455 1.68 -8.36 15.07
C GLY A 455 0.32 -8.61 15.68
N GLY A 456 -0.21 -7.71 16.54
CA GLY A 456 -1.59 -7.77 17.04
C GLY A 456 -2.06 -9.18 17.44
N ASN A 457 -3.14 -9.64 16.80
CA ASN A 457 -3.73 -10.96 17.04
C ASN A 457 -3.15 -12.08 16.17
N LEU A 458 -2.12 -11.81 15.36
CA LEU A 458 -1.50 -12.82 14.50
C LEU A 458 -0.85 -13.92 15.32
N SER A 459 -0.76 -15.11 14.70
CA SER A 459 -0.13 -16.28 15.29
C SER A 459 1.36 -16.06 15.54
N GLY A 460 1.93 -16.83 16.48
CA GLY A 460 3.35 -16.73 16.83
C GLY A 460 4.29 -17.02 15.67
N SER A 461 3.93 -17.97 14.79
CA SER A 461 4.71 -18.29 13.58
C SER A 461 4.74 -17.13 12.60
N VAL A 462 3.58 -16.52 12.30
CA VAL A 462 3.49 -15.33 11.43
C VAL A 462 4.29 -14.18 12.03
N LYS A 463 4.11 -13.89 13.32
CA LYS A 463 4.89 -12.83 14.00
C LYS A 463 6.40 -13.05 13.90
N SER A 464 6.83 -14.30 14.01
CA SER A 464 8.24 -14.68 13.91
C SER A 464 8.75 -14.50 12.48
N PHE A 465 8.00 -14.94 11.47
CA PHE A 465 8.33 -14.71 10.06
C PHE A 465 8.50 -13.22 9.77
N PHE A 466 7.50 -12.38 10.09
CA PHE A 466 7.58 -10.94 9.84
C PHE A 466 8.76 -10.29 10.58
N LYS A 467 9.03 -10.70 11.82
CA LYS A 467 10.18 -10.18 12.58
C LYS A 467 11.52 -10.56 11.94
N GLU A 468 11.68 -11.82 11.54
CA GLU A 468 12.97 -12.37 11.11
C GLU A 468 13.25 -12.14 9.63
N VAL A 469 12.22 -12.13 8.79
CA VAL A 469 12.34 -12.01 7.33
C VAL A 469 12.03 -10.59 6.87
N VAL A 470 10.94 -9.98 7.32
CA VAL A 470 10.52 -8.64 6.85
C VAL A 470 11.24 -7.54 7.61
N VAL A 471 11.14 -7.48 8.95
CA VAL A 471 11.72 -6.39 9.75
C VAL A 471 13.25 -6.42 9.77
N LYS A 472 13.85 -7.61 9.87
CA LYS A 472 15.31 -7.77 9.84
C LYS A 472 15.90 -7.81 8.44
N ARG A 473 15.09 -7.69 7.38
CA ARG A 473 15.56 -7.62 5.99
C ARG A 473 16.68 -6.58 5.89
N HIS A 474 17.82 -7.02 5.36
CA HIS A 474 18.98 -6.16 5.13
C HIS A 474 18.58 -5.02 4.18
N PRO A 475 19.02 -3.77 4.43
CA PRO A 475 20.45 -3.44 4.51
C PRO A 475 21.00 -3.03 5.89
N TYR A 476 20.17 -2.97 6.94
CA TYR A 476 20.53 -2.26 8.19
C TYR A 476 21.37 -3.02 9.22
N SER A 477 21.62 -4.34 9.13
CA SER A 477 22.48 -4.97 10.15
C SER A 477 23.90 -4.37 10.13
N LYS A 478 24.43 -4.03 8.95
CA LYS A 478 25.74 -3.37 8.81
C LYS A 478 25.69 -1.88 9.19
N PHE A 479 24.67 -1.13 8.79
CA PHE A 479 24.55 0.30 9.14
C PHE A 479 24.31 0.49 10.64
N GLN A 480 23.42 -0.29 11.28
CA GLN A 480 23.22 -0.24 12.73
C GLN A 480 24.45 -0.75 13.49
N GLN A 481 25.17 -1.77 12.99
CA GLN A 481 26.46 -2.19 13.55
C GLN A 481 27.53 -1.09 13.41
N GLN A 482 27.58 -0.38 12.28
CA GLN A 482 28.52 0.72 12.05
C GLN A 482 28.18 1.97 12.90
N GLN A 483 26.90 2.28 13.09
CA GLN A 483 26.46 3.36 13.98
C GLN A 483 26.71 3.01 15.46
N ARG A 484 26.53 1.74 15.87
CA ARG A 484 26.90 1.29 17.21
C ARG A 484 28.41 1.37 17.47
N LYS A 485 29.25 1.06 16.47
CA LYS A 485 30.71 1.23 16.56
C LYS A 485 31.20 2.68 16.60
N LYS A 486 30.36 3.66 16.26
CA LYS A 486 30.70 5.09 16.35
C LYS A 486 30.31 5.74 17.68
N HIS A 487 29.64 4.99 18.57
CA HIS A 487 29.19 5.46 19.89
C HIS A 487 29.71 4.60 21.05
N THR A 488 30.66 3.71 20.78
CA THR A 488 31.54 3.03 21.76
C THR A 488 32.96 3.42 21.43
#